data_AF-A0A2G2YBT3-F1
#
_entry.id   AF-A0A2G2YBT3-F1
#
_cell.length_a   1.000
_cell.length_b   1.000
_cell.length_c   1.000
_cell.angle_alpha   90.00
_cell.angle_beta   90.00
_cell.angle_gamma   90.00
#
_symmetry.space_group_name_H-M   'P 1'
#
loop_
_entity.id
_entity.type
_entity.pdbx_description
1 polymer ?
#
loop_
_entity_poly.entity_id
_entity_poly.type
_entity_poly.pdbx_seq_one_letter_code
_entity_poly.pdbx_strand_id
1 'polypeptide(L)'
;MVMVYSVGHISGAHFNPAVTIAFAIFRHFPFKQVPLYIIAQLIGSILGSGTLYLLFDLKTQAFFGTTPVGSNVQSLILEFIISYLLMFVISGVATDNRSIGELAGIAIGMTILLNVLIAGPVSGASMNPARSIGPAIVMHQYSGLWVYIVGPILGTIAGAFTYNLIRFTEKPLRELTKSSTFLKSMSRSHA
;
A
#
# COMPACT_ATOMS: atom_id res chain seq x y z
N MET A 1 -10.60 -2.59 5.67
CA MET A 1 -11.17 -3.84 6.20
C MET A 1 -12.23 -4.43 5.27
N VAL A 2 -13.44 -3.84 5.18
CA VAL A 2 -14.56 -4.41 4.39
C VAL A 2 -14.15 -4.74 2.96
N MET A 3 -13.61 -3.77 2.22
CA MET A 3 -13.18 -3.99 0.84
C MET A 3 -12.06 -5.03 0.69
N VAL A 4 -11.17 -5.18 1.69
CA VAL A 4 -10.13 -6.22 1.67
C VAL A 4 -10.77 -7.61 1.74
N TYR A 5 -11.78 -7.78 2.60
CA TYR A 5 -12.53 -9.05 2.66
C TYR A 5 -13.41 -9.28 1.42
N SER A 6 -14.05 -8.22 0.90
CA SER A 6 -14.96 -8.34 -0.24
C SER A 6 -14.26 -8.66 -1.56
N VAL A 7 -13.11 -8.02 -1.86
CA VAL A 7 -12.46 -8.14 -3.18
C VAL A 7 -10.97 -8.46 -3.13
N GLY A 8 -10.44 -8.78 -1.94
CA GLY A 8 -9.04 -9.18 -1.77
C GLY A 8 -8.69 -10.45 -2.55
N HIS A 9 -9.57 -11.45 -2.54
CA HIS A 9 -9.40 -12.69 -3.30
C HIS A 9 -9.46 -12.48 -4.83
N ILE A 10 -10.04 -11.37 -5.30
CA ILE A 10 -10.16 -11.05 -6.74
C ILE A 10 -8.89 -10.33 -7.23
N SER A 11 -8.42 -9.35 -6.47
CA SER A 11 -7.45 -8.35 -6.97
C SER A 11 -6.22 -8.16 -6.10
N GLY A 12 -6.17 -8.76 -4.91
CA GLY A 12 -5.21 -8.42 -3.86
C GLY A 12 -5.58 -7.18 -3.05
N ALA A 13 -6.63 -6.44 -3.44
CA ALA A 13 -7.18 -5.30 -2.69
C ALA A 13 -6.13 -4.26 -2.26
N HIS A 14 -5.22 -3.85 -3.15
CA HIS A 14 -4.17 -2.90 -2.75
C HIS A 14 -4.73 -1.54 -2.39
N PHE A 15 -5.71 -1.04 -3.18
CA PHE A 15 -6.39 0.27 -3.03
C PHE A 15 -5.47 1.49 -2.86
N ASN A 16 -4.17 1.32 -3.07
CA ASN A 16 -3.14 2.28 -2.72
C ASN A 16 -1.97 2.15 -3.71
N PRO A 17 -1.63 3.23 -4.45
CA PRO A 17 -0.52 3.21 -5.38
C PRO A 17 0.82 2.87 -4.72
N ALA A 18 1.06 3.34 -3.49
CA ALA A 18 2.30 3.06 -2.75
C ALA A 18 2.44 1.57 -2.42
N VAL A 19 1.36 0.94 -1.94
CA VAL A 19 1.30 -0.53 -1.71
C VAL A 19 1.52 -1.30 -3.01
N THR A 20 0.91 -0.85 -4.11
CA THR A 20 1.03 -1.51 -5.43
C THR A 20 2.48 -1.46 -5.93
N ILE A 21 3.14 -0.31 -5.79
CA ILE A 21 4.56 -0.13 -6.12
C ILE A 21 5.44 -1.03 -5.25
N ALA A 22 5.22 -1.04 -3.93
CA ALA A 22 5.98 -1.87 -3.01
C ALA A 22 5.83 -3.36 -3.36
N PHE A 23 4.61 -3.85 -3.57
CA PHE A 23 4.40 -5.24 -3.99
C PHE A 23 5.07 -5.59 -5.32
N ALA A 24 5.11 -4.67 -6.28
CA ALA A 24 5.83 -4.90 -7.53
C ALA A 24 7.33 -5.03 -7.31
N ILE A 25 7.94 -4.11 -6.53
CA ILE A 25 9.36 -4.12 -6.17
C ILE A 25 9.76 -5.45 -5.51
N PHE A 26 8.94 -5.96 -4.60
CA PHE A 26 9.19 -7.21 -3.88
C PHE A 26 8.60 -8.45 -4.58
N ARG A 27 8.27 -8.35 -5.87
CA ARG A 27 7.81 -9.47 -6.74
C ARG A 27 6.53 -10.18 -6.27
N HIS A 28 5.69 -9.48 -5.49
CA HIS A 28 4.34 -9.92 -5.13
C HIS A 28 3.29 -9.45 -6.13
N PHE A 29 3.61 -8.54 -7.05
CA PHE A 29 2.71 -8.09 -8.10
C PHE A 29 3.44 -7.86 -9.44
N PRO A 30 2.87 -8.23 -10.60
CA PRO A 30 3.56 -8.04 -11.89
C PRO A 30 3.72 -6.56 -12.24
N PHE A 31 4.96 -6.12 -12.48
CA PHE A 31 5.26 -4.73 -12.89
C PHE A 31 4.44 -4.24 -14.09
N LYS A 32 4.15 -5.12 -15.05
CA LYS A 32 3.35 -4.78 -16.24
C LYS A 32 1.92 -4.36 -15.90
N GLN A 33 1.37 -4.82 -14.78
CA GLN A 33 0.01 -4.49 -14.33
C GLN A 33 -0.05 -3.22 -13.48
N VAL A 34 1.09 -2.76 -12.94
CA VAL A 34 1.16 -1.60 -12.03
C VAL A 34 0.50 -0.35 -12.61
N PRO A 35 0.77 0.07 -13.87
CA PRO A 35 0.17 1.29 -14.40
C PRO A 35 -1.35 1.24 -14.42
N LEU A 36 -1.92 0.13 -14.92
CA LEU A 36 -3.38 -0.04 -15.01
C LEU A 36 -4.03 -0.09 -13.62
N TYR A 37 -3.36 -0.75 -12.67
CA TYR A 37 -3.86 -0.87 -11.31
C TYR A 37 -3.86 0.48 -10.58
N ILE A 38 -2.82 1.31 -10.77
CA ILE A 38 -2.76 2.67 -10.23
C ILE A 38 -3.82 3.57 -10.88
N ILE A 39 -3.99 3.49 -12.20
CA ILE A 39 -5.03 4.24 -12.91
C ILE A 39 -6.42 3.89 -12.35
N ALA A 40 -6.71 2.61 -12.15
CA ALA A 40 -7.98 2.17 -11.56
C ALA A 40 -8.18 2.73 -10.13
N GLN A 41 -7.13 2.74 -9.31
CA GLN A 41 -7.16 3.34 -7.96
C GLN A 41 -7.45 4.84 -8.00
N LEU A 42 -6.81 5.57 -8.92
CA LEU A 42 -7.00 7.01 -9.07
C LEU A 42 -8.41 7.34 -9.58
N ILE A 43 -8.90 6.63 -10.60
CA ILE A 43 -10.27 6.79 -11.11
C ILE A 43 -11.27 6.52 -9.99
N GLY A 44 -11.12 5.41 -9.27
CA GLY A 44 -11.98 5.08 -8.13
C GLY A 44 -11.99 6.16 -7.05
N SER A 45 -10.81 6.71 -6.73
CA SER A 45 -10.72 7.80 -5.75
C SER A 45 -11.37 9.11 -6.23
N ILE A 46 -11.19 9.48 -7.49
CA ILE A 46 -11.84 10.67 -8.08
C ILE A 46 -13.36 10.49 -8.11
N LEU A 47 -13.85 9.35 -8.57
CA LEU A 47 -15.30 9.07 -8.62
C LEU A 47 -15.92 9.05 -7.21
N GLY A 48 -15.25 8.44 -6.24
CA GLY A 48 -15.69 8.44 -4.83
C GLY A 48 -15.72 9.85 -4.25
N SER A 49 -14.69 10.65 -4.53
CA SER A 49 -14.60 12.05 -4.09
C SER A 49 -15.66 12.94 -4.75
N GLY A 50 -15.92 12.75 -6.05
CA GLY A 50 -16.97 13.45 -6.78
C GLY A 50 -18.36 13.09 -6.28
N THR A 51 -18.59 11.82 -5.98
CA THR A 51 -19.84 11.36 -5.35
C THR A 51 -20.07 12.05 -4.01
N LEU A 52 -19.04 12.10 -3.16
CA LEU A 52 -19.13 12.80 -1.88
C LEU A 52 -19.42 14.30 -2.06
N TYR A 53 -18.72 14.95 -2.99
CA TYR A 53 -18.91 16.37 -3.29
C TYR A 53 -20.35 16.69 -3.72
N LEU A 54 -20.94 15.87 -4.60
CA LEU A 54 -22.29 16.07 -5.13
C LEU A 54 -23.37 15.75 -4.10
N LEU A 55 -23.24 14.63 -3.38
CA LEU A 55 -24.28 14.18 -2.44
C LEU A 55 -24.42 15.07 -1.21
N PHE A 56 -23.31 15.67 -0.76
CA PHE A 56 -23.29 16.48 0.46
C PHE A 56 -23.27 17.99 0.18
N ASP A 57 -23.50 18.41 -1.07
CA ASP A 57 -23.50 19.81 -1.54
C ASP A 57 -22.34 20.61 -0.95
N LEU A 58 -21.12 20.06 -1.04
CA LEU A 58 -19.93 20.60 -0.39
C LEU A 58 -19.41 21.83 -1.14
N LYS A 59 -20.19 22.91 -1.13
CA LYS A 59 -19.83 24.22 -1.68
C LYS A 59 -18.73 24.85 -0.82
N THR A 60 -17.50 24.40 -1.00
CA THR A 60 -16.23 25.00 -0.51
C THR A 60 -15.97 25.09 1.00
N GLN A 61 -16.90 24.75 1.91
CA GLN A 61 -16.71 25.04 3.34
C GLN A 61 -15.91 24.01 4.15
N ALA A 62 -15.65 22.81 3.63
CA ALA A 62 -14.82 21.81 4.30
C ALA A 62 -14.08 20.91 3.30
N PHE A 63 -12.76 21.07 3.19
CA PHE A 63 -11.94 20.14 2.41
C PHE A 63 -11.91 18.77 3.09
N PHE A 64 -12.40 17.74 2.40
CA PHE A 64 -12.46 16.35 2.89
C PHE A 64 -11.23 15.51 2.49
N GLY A 65 -10.27 16.11 1.81
CA GLY A 65 -8.99 15.48 1.50
C GLY A 65 -8.00 15.56 2.65
N THR A 66 -6.73 15.42 2.33
CA THR A 66 -5.62 15.44 3.29
C THR A 66 -4.72 16.63 3.00
N THR A 67 -4.50 17.50 3.99
CA THR A 67 -3.53 18.60 3.95
C THR A 67 -2.65 18.58 5.20
N PRO A 68 -1.36 18.97 5.11
CA PRO A 68 -0.49 19.03 6.27
C PRO A 68 -1.12 19.94 7.34
N VAL A 69 -1.24 19.44 8.58
CA VAL A 69 -1.71 20.26 9.72
C VAL A 69 -0.52 20.95 10.37
N GLY A 70 0.57 20.19 10.56
CA GLY A 70 1.88 20.71 10.93
C GLY A 70 2.72 21.14 9.72
N SER A 71 4.04 21.26 9.92
CA SER A 71 4.94 21.59 8.82
C SER A 71 4.99 20.46 7.77
N ASN A 72 5.35 20.81 6.53
CA ASN A 72 5.53 19.83 5.46
C ASN A 72 6.54 18.73 5.84
N VAL A 73 7.63 19.11 6.53
CA VAL A 73 8.67 18.17 6.97
C VAL A 73 8.13 17.23 8.04
N GLN A 74 7.42 17.76 9.04
CA GLN A 74 6.81 16.96 10.09
C GLN A 74 5.78 15.98 9.51
N SER A 75 4.94 16.46 8.59
CA SER A 75 3.95 15.63 7.91
C SER A 75 4.60 14.56 7.04
N LEU A 76 5.70 14.87 6.35
CA LEU A 76 6.45 13.92 5.53
C LEU A 76 7.05 12.79 6.37
N ILE A 77 7.70 13.13 7.49
CA ILE A 77 8.25 12.14 8.42
C ILE A 77 7.14 11.24 8.94
N LEU A 78 6.01 11.83 9.32
CA LEU A 78 4.91 11.07 9.89
C LEU A 78 4.25 10.16 8.84
N GLU A 79 3.99 10.66 7.63
CA GLU A 79 3.48 9.89 6.50
C GLU A 79 4.40 8.72 6.12
N PHE A 80 5.71 8.92 6.17
CA PHE A 80 6.69 7.85 6.00
C PHE A 80 6.51 6.77 7.07
N ILE A 81 6.45 7.14 8.35
CA ILE A 81 6.36 6.19 9.48
C ILE A 81 5.05 5.39 9.41
N ILE A 82 3.90 6.05 9.25
CA ILE A 82 2.61 5.35 9.23
C ILE A 82 2.46 4.45 8.00
N SER A 83 3.00 4.85 6.85
CA SER A 83 2.99 4.03 5.63
C SER A 83 3.95 2.84 5.73
N TYR A 84 5.08 3.02 6.42
CA TYR A 84 5.98 1.94 6.80
C TYR A 84 5.26 0.90 7.66
N LEU A 85 4.59 1.32 8.73
CA LEU A 85 3.86 0.42 9.63
C LEU A 85 2.75 -0.31 8.88
N LEU A 86 1.99 0.41 8.05
CA LEU A 86 0.95 -0.18 7.21
C LEU A 86 1.51 -1.27 6.30
N MET A 87 2.58 -0.97 5.55
CA MET A 87 3.13 -1.93 4.60
C MET A 87 3.84 -3.11 5.27
N PHE A 88 4.46 -2.90 6.43
CA PHE A 88 5.03 -3.97 7.23
C PHE A 88 3.96 -4.98 7.64
N VAL A 89 2.81 -4.50 8.15
CA VAL A 89 1.67 -5.36 8.50
C VAL A 89 1.09 -6.04 7.27
N ILE A 90 0.86 -5.30 6.17
CA ILE A 90 0.39 -5.87 4.91
C ILE A 90 1.31 -7.01 4.44
N SER A 91 2.63 -6.80 4.46
CA SER A 91 3.60 -7.83 4.08
C SER A 91 3.48 -9.05 4.99
N GLY A 92 3.31 -8.84 6.30
CA GLY A 92 3.03 -9.84 7.31
C GLY A 92 1.86 -10.75 7.00
N VAL A 93 0.69 -10.16 6.80
CA VAL A 93 -0.58 -10.89 6.75
C VAL A 93 -1.00 -11.30 5.33
N ALA A 94 -0.45 -10.66 4.30
CA ALA A 94 -0.86 -10.91 2.91
C ALA A 94 0.18 -11.70 2.10
N THR A 95 1.44 -11.76 2.53
CA THR A 95 2.50 -12.42 1.73
C THR A 95 3.14 -13.63 2.41
N ASP A 96 2.95 -13.81 3.72
CA ASP A 96 3.51 -14.93 4.47
C ASP A 96 2.47 -16.01 4.76
N ASN A 97 2.70 -17.21 4.21
CA ASN A 97 1.84 -18.38 4.37
C ASN A 97 1.79 -18.89 5.82
N ARG A 98 2.71 -18.46 6.69
CA ARG A 98 2.69 -18.76 8.13
C ARG A 98 1.65 -17.91 8.89
N SER A 99 1.16 -16.85 8.27
CA SER A 99 0.15 -15.97 8.87
C SER A 99 -1.27 -16.52 8.65
N ILE A 100 -2.20 -16.12 9.52
CA ILE A 100 -3.62 -16.45 9.38
C ILE A 100 -4.22 -15.45 8.37
N GLY A 101 -4.19 -15.80 7.08
CA GLY A 101 -4.62 -14.91 5.99
C GLY A 101 -6.07 -14.42 6.11
N GLU A 102 -6.95 -15.20 6.76
CA GLU A 102 -8.34 -14.80 7.06
C GLU A 102 -8.43 -13.58 7.98
N LEU A 103 -7.39 -13.29 8.77
CA LEU A 103 -7.31 -12.11 9.63
C LEU A 103 -6.64 -10.91 8.95
N ALA A 104 -6.25 -11.02 7.68
CA ALA A 104 -5.56 -9.93 6.97
C ALA A 104 -6.41 -8.65 6.91
N GLY A 105 -7.71 -8.77 6.62
CA GLY A 105 -8.59 -7.61 6.49
C GLY A 105 -8.74 -6.82 7.79
N ILE A 106 -8.84 -7.50 8.95
CA ILE A 106 -8.91 -6.85 10.26
C ILE A 106 -7.55 -6.29 10.68
N ALA A 107 -6.46 -7.01 10.47
CA ALA A 107 -5.12 -6.52 10.80
C ALA A 107 -4.79 -5.23 10.04
N ILE A 108 -4.96 -5.24 8.71
CA ILE A 108 -4.73 -4.07 7.86
C ILE A 108 -5.68 -2.92 8.25
N GLY A 109 -6.95 -3.23 8.52
CA GLY A 109 -7.93 -2.23 8.94
C GLY A 109 -7.60 -1.55 10.27
N MET A 110 -7.20 -2.34 11.27
CA MET A 110 -6.83 -1.83 12.59
C MET A 110 -5.52 -1.03 12.54
N THR A 111 -4.55 -1.42 11.71
CA THR A 111 -3.34 -0.61 11.49
C THR A 111 -3.68 0.76 10.91
N ILE A 112 -4.55 0.83 9.90
CA ILE A 112 -5.01 2.12 9.35
C ILE A 112 -5.70 2.95 10.43
N LEU A 113 -6.60 2.35 11.22
CA LEU A 113 -7.30 3.04 12.31
C LEU A 113 -6.33 3.64 13.33
N LEU A 114 -5.40 2.85 13.85
CA LEU A 114 -4.42 3.31 14.85
C LEU A 114 -3.52 4.42 14.28
N ASN A 115 -3.07 4.26 13.04
CA ASN A 115 -2.28 5.28 12.36
C ASN A 115 -3.05 6.59 12.23
N VAL A 116 -4.33 6.56 11.88
CA VAL A 116 -5.17 7.75 11.77
C VAL A 116 -5.37 8.43 13.13
N LEU A 117 -5.58 7.67 14.20
CA LEU A 117 -5.74 8.24 15.55
C LEU A 117 -4.49 9.00 16.02
N ILE A 118 -3.30 8.51 15.66
CA ILE A 118 -2.02 9.13 16.06
C ILE A 118 -1.64 10.26 15.10
N ALA A 119 -1.68 10.00 13.80
CA ALA A 119 -1.12 10.90 12.79
C ALA A 119 -2.11 11.89 12.18
N GLY A 120 -3.41 11.68 12.39
CA GLY A 120 -4.49 12.55 11.93
C GLY A 120 -4.29 14.01 12.35
N PRO A 121 -4.06 14.31 13.64
CA PRO A 121 -3.87 15.68 14.14
C PRO A 121 -2.65 16.42 13.59
N VAL A 122 -1.72 15.74 12.92
CA VAL A 122 -0.44 16.32 12.47
C VAL A 122 -0.33 16.33 10.93
N SER A 123 -0.69 15.22 10.28
CA SER A 123 -0.53 15.01 8.84
C SER A 123 -1.85 14.77 8.11
N GLY A 124 -2.95 14.55 8.83
CA GLY A 124 -4.20 14.04 8.25
C GLY A 124 -4.19 12.54 7.89
N ALA A 125 -3.05 11.85 8.09
CA ALA A 125 -2.89 10.40 7.98
C ALA A 125 -3.41 9.80 6.67
N SER A 126 -2.78 10.17 5.55
CA SER A 126 -3.12 9.70 4.22
C SER A 126 -2.73 8.24 3.99
N MET A 127 -1.44 7.92 4.17
CA MET A 127 -0.81 6.64 3.81
C MET A 127 -0.94 6.23 2.33
N ASN A 128 -1.65 6.98 1.51
CA ASN A 128 -2.14 6.53 0.22
C ASN A 128 -2.23 7.68 -0.79
N PRO A 129 -1.39 7.68 -1.84
CA PRO A 129 -1.42 8.72 -2.86
C PRO A 129 -2.79 8.88 -3.52
N ALA A 130 -3.51 7.79 -3.81
CA ALA A 130 -4.85 7.90 -4.42
C ALA A 130 -5.84 8.61 -3.49
N ARG A 131 -5.84 8.26 -2.19
CA ARG A 131 -6.68 8.88 -1.15
C ARG A 131 -6.44 10.39 -0.99
N SER A 132 -5.24 10.89 -1.32
CA SER A 132 -4.96 12.33 -1.33
C SER A 132 -5.26 12.98 -2.68
N ILE A 133 -4.95 12.31 -3.80
CA ILE A 133 -5.08 12.88 -5.15
C ILE A 133 -6.56 13.06 -5.56
N GLY A 134 -7.43 12.10 -5.29
CA GLY A 134 -8.84 12.17 -5.71
C GLY A 134 -9.57 13.42 -5.19
N PRO A 135 -9.59 13.66 -3.86
CA PRO A 135 -10.17 14.87 -3.28
C PRO A 135 -9.49 16.16 -3.75
N ALA A 136 -8.15 16.13 -3.92
CA ALA A 136 -7.38 17.27 -4.38
C ALA A 136 -7.80 17.73 -5.79
N ILE A 137 -8.05 16.77 -6.70
CA ILE A 137 -8.53 17.06 -8.06
C ILE A 137 -9.95 17.62 -8.01
N VAL A 138 -10.86 16.98 -7.27
CA VAL A 138 -12.29 17.37 -7.22
C VAL A 138 -12.48 18.75 -6.58
N MET A 139 -11.70 19.08 -5.55
CA MET A 139 -11.80 20.34 -4.81
C MET A 139 -10.76 21.39 -5.26
N HIS A 140 -9.96 21.10 -6.28
CA HIS A 140 -8.87 21.96 -6.78
C HIS A 140 -7.89 22.45 -5.68
N GLN A 141 -7.58 21.59 -4.71
CA GLN A 141 -6.67 21.91 -3.60
C GLN A 141 -5.45 20.98 -3.62
N TYR A 142 -4.28 21.54 -3.90
CA TYR A 142 -3.03 20.79 -4.08
C TYR A 142 -1.95 21.11 -3.03
N SER A 143 -2.27 21.97 -2.05
CA SER A 143 -1.31 22.38 -1.03
C SER A 143 -0.74 21.17 -0.27
N GLY A 144 0.59 21.04 -0.28
CA GLY A 144 1.29 19.96 0.41
C GLY A 144 1.10 18.56 -0.21
N LEU A 145 0.45 18.43 -1.37
CA LEU A 145 0.09 17.11 -1.95
C LEU A 145 1.30 16.19 -2.15
N TRP A 146 2.46 16.76 -2.50
CA TRP A 146 3.69 16.00 -2.72
C TRP A 146 4.12 15.18 -1.49
N VAL A 147 3.79 15.65 -0.27
CA VAL A 147 4.07 14.94 0.99
C VAL A 147 3.39 13.58 1.00
N TYR A 148 2.15 13.52 0.52
CA TYR A 148 1.33 12.31 0.45
C TYR A 148 1.63 11.42 -0.75
N ILE A 149 2.57 11.82 -1.60
CA ILE A 149 3.10 10.99 -2.68
C ILE A 149 4.44 10.40 -2.22
N VAL A 150 5.36 11.28 -1.84
CA VAL A 150 6.73 10.89 -1.47
C VAL A 150 6.76 10.08 -0.18
N GLY A 151 6.10 10.57 0.88
CA GLY A 151 6.08 9.92 2.19
C GLY A 151 5.57 8.48 2.11
N PRO A 152 4.35 8.25 1.56
CA PRO A 152 3.82 6.91 1.42
C PRO A 152 4.64 5.97 0.54
N ILE A 153 5.15 6.42 -0.60
CA ILE A 153 5.96 5.55 -1.47
C ILE A 153 7.24 5.10 -0.75
N LEU A 154 7.97 6.03 -0.13
CA LEU A 154 9.19 5.69 0.60
C LEU A 154 8.90 4.82 1.82
N GLY A 155 7.86 5.15 2.58
CA GLY A 155 7.46 4.40 3.77
C GLY A 155 7.06 2.97 3.44
N THR A 156 6.20 2.78 2.43
CA THR A 156 5.77 1.43 2.02
C THR A 156 6.94 0.59 1.51
N ILE A 157 7.84 1.15 0.68
CA ILE A 157 9.04 0.44 0.22
C ILE A 157 9.90 0.01 1.41
N ALA A 158 10.15 0.91 2.37
CA ALA A 158 10.91 0.59 3.57
C ALA A 158 10.22 -0.48 4.44
N GLY A 159 8.91 -0.42 4.60
CA GLY A 159 8.13 -1.39 5.40
C GLY A 159 8.17 -2.79 4.81
N ALA A 160 7.97 -2.90 3.49
CA ALA A 160 8.10 -4.16 2.79
C ALA A 160 9.54 -4.68 2.79
N PHE A 161 10.53 -3.80 2.65
CA PHE A 161 11.95 -4.16 2.74
C PHE A 161 12.28 -4.77 4.09
N THR A 162 11.94 -4.10 5.19
CA THR A 162 12.21 -4.60 6.55
C THR A 162 11.50 -5.93 6.80
N TYR A 163 10.25 -6.09 6.36
CA TYR A 163 9.55 -7.37 6.50
C TYR A 163 10.27 -8.50 5.75
N ASN A 164 10.71 -8.25 4.51
CA ASN A 164 11.46 -9.23 3.73
C ASN A 164 12.81 -9.60 4.37
N LEU A 165 13.49 -8.65 5.03
CA LEU A 165 14.71 -8.93 5.78
C LEU A 165 14.45 -9.85 6.98
N ILE A 166 13.40 -9.62 7.77
CA ILE A 166 13.13 -10.48 8.95
C ILE A 166 12.50 -11.82 8.56
N ARG A 167 11.86 -11.90 7.40
CA ARG A 167 11.18 -13.10 6.90
C ARG A 167 12.16 -14.24 6.55
N PHE A 168 13.47 -13.99 6.52
CA PHE A 168 14.49 -15.02 6.24
C PHE A 168 14.14 -16.33 6.95
N THR A 169 13.83 -17.29 6.09
CA THR A 169 13.20 -18.56 6.42
C THR A 169 14.28 -19.61 6.34
N GLU A 170 14.30 -20.52 7.31
CA GLU A 170 15.07 -21.77 7.28
C GLU A 170 14.61 -22.66 6.12
N LYS A 171 14.81 -22.25 4.86
CA LYS A 171 14.73 -23.19 3.75
C LYS A 171 15.97 -24.07 3.87
N PRO A 172 15.83 -25.39 4.09
CA PRO A 172 17.00 -26.26 4.16
C PRO A 172 17.78 -26.13 2.86
N LEU A 173 19.12 -26.05 2.93
CA LEU A 173 20.04 -25.99 1.78
C LEU A 173 19.71 -27.01 0.67
N ARG A 174 19.06 -28.12 1.04
CA ARG A 174 18.55 -29.18 0.16
C ARG A 174 17.52 -28.72 -0.87
N GLU A 175 16.69 -27.71 -0.56
CA GLU A 175 15.74 -27.16 -1.53
C GLU A 175 16.41 -26.23 -2.54
N LEU A 176 17.45 -25.51 -2.13
CA LEU A 176 18.29 -24.71 -3.02
C LEU A 176 19.10 -25.59 -3.99
N THR A 177 19.53 -26.78 -3.53
CA THR A 177 20.27 -27.74 -4.37
C THR A 177 19.38 -28.54 -5.34
N LYS A 178 18.07 -28.72 -5.07
CA LYS A 178 17.18 -29.39 -6.03
C LYS A 178 17.10 -28.66 -7.38
N SER A 179 17.26 -27.34 -7.39
CA SER A 179 17.30 -26.54 -8.61
C SER A 179 18.54 -26.84 -9.47
N SER A 180 19.68 -27.17 -8.85
CA SER A 180 20.90 -27.58 -9.58
C SER A 180 20.87 -29.04 -10.02
N THR A 181 20.15 -29.93 -9.31
CA THR A 181 19.94 -31.32 -9.75
C THR A 181 19.04 -31.44 -10.98
N PHE A 182 18.04 -30.57 -11.11
CA PHE A 182 17.18 -30.51 -12.31
C PHE A 182 17.99 -30.14 -13.57
N LEU A 183 18.91 -29.18 -13.46
CA LEU A 183 19.83 -28.81 -14.54
C LEU A 183 20.82 -29.94 -14.89
N LYS A 184 21.30 -30.69 -13.88
CA LYS A 184 22.17 -31.86 -14.09
C LYS A 184 21.44 -33.05 -14.72
N SER A 185 20.14 -33.21 -14.45
CA SER A 185 19.26 -34.20 -15.07
C SER A 185 19.06 -33.92 -16.56
N MET A 186 18.80 -32.66 -16.93
CA MET A 186 18.69 -32.25 -18.34
C MET A 186 20.02 -32.42 -19.11
N SER A 187 21.16 -32.14 -18.48
CA SER A 187 22.49 -32.34 -19.09
C SER A 187 22.83 -33.82 -19.36
N ARG A 188 22.26 -34.78 -18.62
CA ARG A 188 22.49 -36.21 -18.83
C ARG A 188 21.52 -36.87 -19.82
N SER A 189 20.45 -36.17 -20.20
CA SER A 189 19.45 -36.67 -21.17
C SER A 189 19.86 -36.41 -22.63
N HIS A 190 21.00 -35.76 -22.88
CA HIS A 190 21.48 -35.36 -24.20
C HIS A 190 22.91 -35.85 -24.51
N ALA A 191 23.39 -36.87 -23.79
CA ALA A 191 24.62 -37.61 -24.08
C ALA A 191 24.29 -39.09 -24.19
#